data_AF-A0A7X7AP20-F1
#
_entry.id   AF-A0A7X7AP20-F1
#
_cell.length_a   1.000
_cell.length_b   1.000
_cell.length_c   1.000
_cell.angle_alpha   90.00
_cell.angle_beta   90.00
_cell.angle_gamma   90.00
#
_symmetry.space_group_name_H-M   'P 1'
#
loop_
_entity.id
_entity.type
_entity.pdbx_description
1 polymer ?
#
loop_
_entity_poly.entity_id
_entity_poly.type
_entity_poly.pdbx_seq_one_letter_code
_entity_poly.pdbx_strand_id
1 'polypeptide(L)'
;TYEDTGALVFKAGEVLDVNGLKVGLFGLATPETKFKADPRNTQGLKFADTVAGNVAIAKEEVAKLKAGGAEIIVLISHLGTDAESEVKSKDIAAAVEGIDIILDGHSHSPHSESGKYGKSFIASGADGLMNIGKATISTSGKVKSEVITKAEAVKYGEDAKIAKTIKDLLAGQEEILGIVIGKTAVELDGVRGNVRTGETNLGNLITDAMRLAAGADVVITNGGGIRASIEVGDITVGHVFTVLPFGNAMTVIKVTGQDILDALNFGTKSYPGEAGGFPHVSGMSYQIKVGKDETPNEVVNVLVGGKAIDKKKTYTLATNDFMAVGGDGYTMFEGKEQIALYGSLAKIVEDYIKTLSKTAPAAGFTYKKEGRISIAGSFKDVPVSSHWAFEYIEELHAKDIIHGYGKSGEFRPENKVTRGHAAKMIARAAGLDYKGLVADFNDVAKDHEMSPFIAALVKKGAIKGYDDGSYRPEKNIKRSHLAKIIVLAFDLKMGEEKVELTDIANNSEKESIEILASNGLVKGYGETKEFRPDRTISRAELAKILALAMD
;
A
#
# COMPACT_ATOMS: atom_id res chain seq x y z
N THR A 1 26.30 10.97 10.09
CA THR A 1 27.40 11.62 10.83
C THR A 1 26.86 12.81 11.58
N TYR A 2 27.59 13.34 12.56
CA TYR A 2 27.28 14.67 13.12
C TYR A 2 27.67 15.77 12.12
N GLU A 3 26.86 16.82 12.00
CA GLU A 3 27.07 17.91 11.04
C GLU A 3 28.31 18.75 11.33
N ASP A 4 28.64 18.94 12.61
CA ASP A 4 29.73 19.78 13.09
C ASP A 4 31.11 19.11 12.99
N THR A 5 31.19 17.81 13.25
CA THR A 5 32.45 17.05 13.34
C THR A 5 32.67 16.10 12.17
N GLY A 6 31.61 15.73 11.44
CA GLY A 6 31.66 14.67 10.45
C GLY A 6 31.85 13.26 11.03
N ALA A 7 31.89 13.11 12.36
CA ALA A 7 32.06 11.82 13.01
C ALA A 7 30.83 10.93 12.83
N LEU A 8 31.03 9.62 12.76
CA LEU A 8 29.94 8.65 12.74
C LEU A 8 29.22 8.62 14.10
N VAL A 9 27.88 8.55 14.05
CA VAL A 9 27.03 8.45 15.25
C VAL A 9 27.10 7.03 15.83
N PHE A 10 27.19 6.04 14.95
CA PHE A 10 27.27 4.61 15.28
C PHE A 10 28.47 3.98 14.56
N LYS A 11 28.90 2.81 15.03
CA LYS A 11 29.92 2.01 14.33
C LYS A 11 29.43 1.68 12.92
N ALA A 12 30.24 1.97 11.89
CA ALA A 12 29.84 1.73 10.49
C ALA A 12 29.75 0.23 10.16
N GLY A 13 30.75 -0.54 10.60
CA GLY A 13 30.83 -1.98 10.34
C GLY A 13 31.90 -2.68 11.17
N GLU A 14 31.94 -4.00 11.08
CA GLU A 14 32.91 -4.85 11.75
C GLU A 14 33.10 -6.20 11.05
N VAL A 15 34.22 -6.86 11.34
CA VAL A 15 34.46 -8.24 10.93
C VAL A 15 34.27 -9.14 12.14
N LEU A 16 33.36 -10.11 12.03
CA LEU A 16 33.10 -11.14 13.03
C LEU A 16 33.76 -12.45 12.62
N ASP A 17 34.29 -13.19 13.58
CA ASP A 17 34.69 -14.59 13.39
C ASP A 17 33.50 -15.50 13.74
N VAL A 18 32.99 -16.21 12.75
CA VAL A 18 31.88 -17.15 12.90
C VAL A 18 32.41 -18.55 12.58
N ASN A 19 32.88 -19.26 13.62
CA ASN A 19 33.47 -20.60 13.51
C ASN A 19 34.64 -20.66 12.50
N GLY A 20 35.51 -19.65 12.50
CA GLY A 20 36.68 -19.53 11.62
C GLY A 20 36.40 -18.86 10.29
N LEU A 21 35.15 -18.51 9.97
CA LEU A 21 34.78 -17.74 8.78
C LEU A 21 34.69 -16.25 9.13
N LYS A 22 35.40 -15.40 8.40
CA LYS A 22 35.37 -13.95 8.64
C LYS A 22 34.20 -13.28 7.91
N VAL A 23 33.20 -12.84 8.67
CA VAL A 23 31.98 -12.19 8.14
C VAL A 23 32.04 -10.69 8.41
N GLY A 24 32.11 -9.88 7.35
CA GLY A 24 31.99 -8.43 7.42
C GLY A 24 30.53 -8.00 7.50
N LEU A 25 30.19 -7.17 8.47
CA LEU A 25 28.88 -6.54 8.62
C LEU A 25 29.04 -5.03 8.50
N PHE A 26 28.16 -4.36 7.77
CA PHE A 26 28.02 -2.90 7.83
C PHE A 26 26.58 -2.46 7.65
N GLY A 27 26.27 -1.23 8.05
CA GLY A 27 24.89 -0.71 8.06
C GLY A 27 24.67 0.52 7.18
N LEU A 28 23.46 0.64 6.62
CA LEU A 28 22.95 1.87 5.99
C LEU A 28 21.55 2.19 6.52
N ALA A 29 21.30 3.47 6.80
CA ALA A 29 20.03 3.98 7.30
C ALA A 29 19.43 4.98 6.31
N THR A 30 18.11 4.94 6.11
CA THR A 30 17.41 5.84 5.18
C THR A 30 17.61 7.31 5.55
N PRO A 31 17.93 8.19 4.58
CA PRO A 31 17.94 9.64 4.80
C PRO A 31 16.56 10.19 5.18
N GLU A 32 15.49 9.46 4.84
CA GLU A 32 14.12 9.82 5.18
C GLU A 32 13.88 9.86 6.69
N THR A 33 14.77 9.30 7.51
CA THR A 33 14.74 9.44 8.97
C THR A 33 14.59 10.90 9.40
N LYS A 34 15.15 11.86 8.63
CA LYS A 34 15.02 13.30 8.90
C LYS A 34 13.58 13.82 8.93
N PHE A 35 12.65 13.14 8.26
CA PHE A 35 11.25 13.58 8.15
C PHE A 35 10.21 12.49 8.42
N LYS A 36 10.56 11.20 8.34
CA LYS A 36 9.69 10.06 8.72
C LYS A 36 9.78 9.72 10.22
N ALA A 37 10.85 10.15 10.89
CA ALA A 37 10.90 10.27 12.35
C ALA A 37 10.75 11.75 12.74
N ASP A 38 10.53 12.02 14.03
CA ASP A 38 10.45 13.39 14.52
C ASP A 38 11.69 14.21 14.11
N PRO A 39 11.55 15.25 13.28
CA PRO A 39 12.69 16.02 12.77
C PRO A 39 13.57 16.59 13.88
N ARG A 40 12.99 16.90 15.05
CA ARG A 40 13.71 17.42 16.22
C ARG A 40 14.78 16.43 16.72
N ASN A 41 14.54 15.14 16.59
CA ASN A 41 15.47 14.09 17.02
C ASN A 41 16.65 13.90 16.05
N THR A 42 16.63 14.55 14.89
CA THR A 42 17.68 14.46 13.87
C THR A 42 18.44 15.77 13.65
N GLN A 43 18.18 16.78 14.47
CA GLN A 43 18.91 18.04 14.43
C GLN A 43 20.41 17.81 14.65
N GLY A 44 21.23 18.43 13.80
CA GLY A 44 22.69 18.26 13.83
C GLY A 44 23.18 16.92 13.26
N LEU A 45 22.30 16.09 12.68
CA LEU A 45 22.68 14.84 12.03
C LEU A 45 22.64 14.96 10.50
N LYS A 46 23.69 14.45 9.85
CA LYS A 46 23.79 14.31 8.40
C LYS A 46 23.62 12.86 7.98
N PHE A 47 22.69 12.64 7.05
CA PHE A 47 22.51 11.37 6.34
C PHE A 47 23.02 11.53 4.91
N ALA A 48 23.45 10.44 4.27
CA ALA A 48 23.63 10.45 2.82
C ALA A 48 22.24 10.40 2.18
N ASP A 49 21.87 11.49 1.51
CA ASP A 49 20.54 11.74 0.94
C ASP A 49 20.46 11.45 -0.57
N THR A 50 21.56 11.03 -1.18
CA THR A 50 21.61 10.64 -2.59
C THR A 50 22.00 9.18 -2.74
N VAL A 51 21.52 8.57 -3.82
CA VAL A 51 21.95 7.23 -4.25
C VAL A 51 23.48 7.19 -4.40
N ALA A 52 24.06 8.18 -5.08
CA ALA A 52 25.51 8.27 -5.28
C ALA A 52 26.29 8.34 -3.96
N GLY A 53 25.79 9.12 -2.99
CA GLY A 53 26.40 9.21 -1.66
C GLY A 53 26.38 7.89 -0.90
N ASN A 54 25.24 7.19 -0.88
CA ASN A 54 25.12 5.88 -0.22
C ASN A 54 25.97 4.81 -0.91
N VAL A 55 26.03 4.82 -2.25
CA VAL A 55 26.91 3.93 -3.03
C VAL A 55 28.38 4.18 -2.71
N ALA A 56 28.80 5.44 -2.56
CA ALA A 56 30.17 5.77 -2.20
C ALA A 56 30.54 5.24 -0.81
N ILE A 57 29.68 5.45 0.19
CA ILE A 57 29.86 4.94 1.56
C ILE A 57 29.93 3.41 1.55
N ALA A 58 29.01 2.74 0.86
CA ALA A 58 29.00 1.28 0.78
C ALA A 58 30.27 0.72 0.13
N LYS A 59 30.79 1.35 -0.94
CA LYS A 59 32.05 0.95 -1.57
C LYS A 59 33.25 1.09 -0.62
N GLU A 60 33.29 2.17 0.15
CA GLU A 60 34.34 2.40 1.14
C GLU A 60 34.31 1.33 2.25
N GLU A 61 33.13 1.04 2.80
CA GLU A 61 32.98 0.03 3.85
C GLU A 61 33.29 -1.38 3.34
N VAL A 62 32.85 -1.74 2.13
CA VAL A 62 33.24 -3.02 1.51
C VAL A 62 34.77 -3.13 1.38
N ALA A 63 35.46 -2.07 0.95
CA ALA A 63 36.91 -2.07 0.84
C ALA A 63 37.59 -2.25 2.21
N LYS A 64 37.12 -1.56 3.25
CA LYS A 64 37.61 -1.69 4.63
C LYS A 64 37.43 -3.11 5.16
N LEU A 65 36.24 -3.69 4.99
CA LEU A 65 35.93 -5.04 5.46
C LEU A 65 36.79 -6.10 4.75
N LYS A 66 36.98 -5.97 3.43
CA LYS A 66 37.89 -6.85 2.67
C LYS A 66 39.34 -6.73 3.15
N ALA A 67 39.82 -5.51 3.42
CA ALA A 67 41.16 -5.30 3.99
C ALA A 67 41.30 -5.91 5.40
N GLY A 68 40.20 -5.95 6.16
CA GLY A 68 40.10 -6.68 7.44
C GLY A 68 40.03 -8.21 7.30
N GLY A 69 40.01 -8.73 6.07
CA GLY A 69 39.97 -10.15 5.76
C GLY A 69 38.58 -10.76 5.74
N ALA A 70 37.52 -9.96 5.59
CA ALA A 70 36.17 -10.49 5.41
C ALA A 70 36.09 -11.36 4.13
N GLU A 71 35.54 -12.56 4.29
CA GLU A 71 35.30 -13.53 3.22
C GLU A 71 33.87 -13.45 2.69
N ILE A 72 32.93 -13.06 3.57
CA ILE A 72 31.53 -12.78 3.25
C ILE A 72 31.20 -11.38 3.76
N ILE A 73 30.46 -10.58 2.99
CA ILE A 73 30.01 -9.25 3.41
C ILE A 73 28.49 -9.17 3.37
N VAL A 74 27.92 -8.80 4.51
CA VAL A 74 26.50 -8.57 4.73
C VAL A 74 26.25 -7.09 4.96
N LEU A 75 25.37 -6.50 4.15
CA LEU A 75 24.81 -5.19 4.44
C LEU A 75 23.50 -5.37 5.23
N ILE A 76 23.41 -4.74 6.39
CA ILE A 76 22.18 -4.61 7.17
C ILE A 76 21.58 -3.24 6.85
N SER A 77 20.52 -3.23 6.05
CA SER A 77 19.96 -2.00 5.47
C SER A 77 18.58 -1.68 6.02
N HIS A 78 18.30 -0.39 6.19
CA HIS A 78 16.96 0.13 6.42
C HIS A 78 16.65 1.24 5.40
N LEU A 79 16.81 0.90 4.12
CA LEU A 79 16.59 1.80 2.98
C LEU A 79 15.27 1.53 2.27
N GLY A 80 14.82 0.27 2.25
CA GLY A 80 13.60 -0.16 1.56
C GLY A 80 13.82 -0.51 0.10
N THR A 81 12.79 -1.14 -0.48
CA THR A 81 12.77 -1.62 -1.85
C THR A 81 11.54 -1.18 -2.65
N ASP A 82 10.61 -0.48 -2.03
CA ASP A 82 9.38 0.04 -2.62
C ASP A 82 9.64 1.34 -3.39
N ALA A 83 8.61 1.89 -4.04
CA ALA A 83 8.72 3.14 -4.78
C ALA A 83 8.80 4.39 -3.87
N GLU A 84 8.36 4.29 -2.60
CA GLU A 84 8.32 5.39 -1.65
C GLU A 84 9.73 5.76 -1.16
N SER A 85 10.64 4.80 -1.07
CA SER A 85 12.04 5.00 -0.70
C SER A 85 12.81 5.90 -1.69
N GLU A 86 13.36 7.01 -1.20
CA GLU A 86 14.23 7.91 -1.97
C GLU A 86 15.53 7.24 -2.42
N VAL A 87 16.16 6.48 -1.51
CA VAL A 87 17.34 5.66 -1.76
C VAL A 87 16.98 4.22 -1.46
N LYS A 88 17.21 3.30 -2.40
CA LYS A 88 16.76 1.91 -2.27
C LYS A 88 17.93 0.94 -2.11
N SER A 89 17.70 -0.14 -1.38
CA SER A 89 18.66 -1.26 -1.31
C SER A 89 18.95 -1.87 -2.68
N LYS A 90 17.99 -1.81 -3.62
CA LYS A 90 18.15 -2.22 -5.03
C LYS A 90 19.21 -1.39 -5.77
N ASP A 91 19.31 -0.09 -5.48
CA ASP A 91 20.30 0.80 -6.10
C ASP A 91 21.72 0.46 -5.62
N ILE A 92 21.87 0.15 -4.33
CA ILE A 92 23.14 -0.27 -3.74
C ILE A 92 23.57 -1.63 -4.30
N ALA A 93 22.64 -2.59 -4.35
CA ALA A 93 22.89 -3.94 -4.88
C ALA A 93 23.37 -3.92 -6.34
N ALA A 94 22.86 -2.99 -7.15
CA ALA A 94 23.23 -2.84 -8.56
C ALA A 94 24.60 -2.17 -8.74
N ALA A 95 24.97 -1.21 -7.87
CA ALA A 95 26.14 -0.35 -8.06
C ALA A 95 27.38 -0.75 -7.25
N VAL A 96 27.25 -1.61 -6.24
CA VAL A 96 28.33 -1.98 -5.31
C VAL A 96 28.68 -3.46 -5.45
N GLU A 97 29.92 -3.74 -5.85
CA GLU A 97 30.43 -5.11 -5.93
C GLU A 97 31.01 -5.57 -4.60
N GLY A 98 30.85 -6.87 -4.29
CA GLY A 98 31.43 -7.48 -3.10
C GLY A 98 30.55 -7.46 -1.87
N ILE A 99 29.26 -7.14 -2.01
CA ILE A 99 28.23 -7.44 -1.02
C ILE A 99 27.59 -8.77 -1.44
N ASP A 100 27.57 -9.75 -0.54
CA ASP A 100 26.99 -11.06 -0.82
C ASP A 100 25.47 -11.05 -0.59
N ILE A 101 25.05 -10.44 0.51
CA ILE A 101 23.64 -10.29 0.87
C ILE A 101 23.34 -8.93 1.51
N ILE A 102 22.17 -8.40 1.18
CA ILE A 102 21.55 -7.26 1.82
C ILE A 102 20.33 -7.77 2.60
N LEU A 103 20.34 -7.60 3.91
CA LEU A 103 19.18 -7.82 4.76
C LEU A 103 18.49 -6.47 4.93
N ASP A 104 17.35 -6.28 4.26
CA ASP A 104 16.67 -4.98 4.18
C ASP A 104 15.38 -4.93 5.01
N GLY A 105 14.96 -3.71 5.37
CA GLY A 105 13.72 -3.41 6.08
C GLY A 105 12.99 -2.21 5.46
N HIS A 106 12.41 -1.35 6.31
CA HIS A 106 11.74 -0.08 5.97
C HIS A 106 10.43 -0.20 5.18
N SER A 107 10.50 -0.77 3.98
CA SER A 107 9.38 -0.90 3.03
C SER A 107 8.34 -1.98 3.42
N HIS A 108 8.67 -2.84 4.39
CA HIS A 108 7.87 -4.01 4.79
C HIS A 108 7.65 -5.01 3.64
N SER A 109 8.51 -5.00 2.61
CA SER A 109 8.39 -5.88 1.44
C SER A 109 8.27 -7.36 1.85
N PRO A 110 7.34 -8.12 1.25
CA PRO A 110 7.14 -9.53 1.55
C PRO A 110 8.35 -10.36 1.09
N HIS A 111 8.49 -11.56 1.65
CA HIS A 111 9.58 -12.46 1.31
C HIS A 111 9.63 -12.81 -0.19
N SER A 112 8.48 -12.84 -0.86
CA SER A 112 8.36 -13.08 -2.31
C SER A 112 9.15 -12.09 -3.17
N GLU A 113 9.50 -10.91 -2.66
CA GLU A 113 10.35 -9.93 -3.34
C GLU A 113 11.86 -10.15 -3.14
N SER A 114 12.24 -11.12 -2.29
CA SER A 114 13.64 -11.48 -2.06
C SER A 114 14.24 -12.13 -3.29
N GLY A 115 15.48 -11.80 -3.62
CA GLY A 115 16.11 -12.29 -4.84
C GLY A 115 17.42 -11.63 -5.19
N LYS A 116 17.97 -11.98 -6.35
CA LYS A 116 19.22 -11.42 -6.85
C LYS A 116 18.96 -10.09 -7.56
N TYR A 117 19.63 -9.04 -7.10
CA TYR A 117 19.61 -7.71 -7.69
C TYR A 117 21.05 -7.32 -8.04
N GLY A 118 21.38 -7.31 -9.32
CA GLY A 118 22.77 -7.17 -9.76
C GLY A 118 23.62 -8.35 -9.27
N LYS A 119 24.71 -8.05 -8.53
CA LYS A 119 25.61 -9.07 -7.97
C LYS A 119 25.22 -9.53 -6.56
N SER A 120 24.37 -8.77 -5.86
CA SER A 120 23.99 -9.03 -4.47
C SER A 120 22.63 -9.73 -4.37
N PHE A 121 22.42 -10.49 -3.29
CA PHE A 121 21.09 -11.01 -2.94
C PHE A 121 20.41 -10.06 -1.95
N ILE A 122 19.14 -9.71 -2.15
CA ILE A 122 18.35 -8.94 -1.17
C ILE A 122 17.33 -9.88 -0.52
N ALA A 123 17.22 -9.83 0.80
CA ALA A 123 16.22 -10.56 1.56
C ALA A 123 15.45 -9.64 2.53
N SER A 124 14.14 -9.86 2.63
CA SER A 124 13.24 -9.20 3.59
C SER A 124 12.34 -10.24 4.28
N GLY A 125 11.98 -9.97 5.53
CA GLY A 125 11.10 -10.80 6.36
C GLY A 125 9.66 -10.29 6.48
N ALA A 126 9.27 -9.25 5.72
CA ALA A 126 8.07 -8.44 5.96
C ALA A 126 8.14 -7.70 7.32
N ASP A 127 7.01 -7.49 7.99
CA ASP A 127 6.90 -6.75 9.24
C ASP A 127 6.22 -7.55 10.37
N GLY A 128 6.16 -6.94 11.56
CA GLY A 128 5.37 -7.46 12.69
C GLY A 128 5.74 -8.87 13.17
N LEU A 129 6.94 -9.37 12.83
CA LEU A 129 7.34 -10.77 13.01
C LEU A 129 6.36 -11.76 12.34
N MET A 130 5.71 -11.37 11.24
CA MET A 130 4.91 -12.30 10.42
C MET A 130 5.76 -13.49 9.95
N ASN A 131 7.04 -13.23 9.68
CA ASN A 131 8.03 -14.24 9.36
C ASN A 131 9.35 -14.00 10.10
N ILE A 132 10.09 -15.07 10.33
CA ILE A 132 11.52 -15.02 10.65
C ILE A 132 12.28 -15.32 9.35
N GLY A 133 13.00 -14.32 8.83
CA GLY A 133 13.86 -14.49 7.66
C GLY A 133 15.09 -15.35 7.96
N LYS A 134 15.37 -16.33 7.11
CA LYS A 134 16.55 -17.20 7.20
C LYS A 134 17.32 -17.17 5.90
N ALA A 135 18.48 -16.52 5.91
CA ALA A 135 19.44 -16.59 4.82
C ALA A 135 20.57 -17.56 5.17
N THR A 136 20.88 -18.47 4.24
CA THR A 136 22.03 -19.38 4.31
C THR A 136 22.99 -19.02 3.18
N ILE A 137 24.24 -18.78 3.52
CA ILE A 137 25.30 -18.46 2.56
C ILE A 137 26.32 -19.59 2.63
N SER A 138 26.62 -20.24 1.50
CA SER A 138 27.71 -21.21 1.44
C SER A 138 29.06 -20.51 1.43
N THR A 139 30.14 -21.23 1.76
CA THR A 139 31.52 -20.73 1.62
C THR A 139 31.91 -20.39 0.17
N SER A 140 31.14 -20.86 -0.82
CA SER A 140 31.27 -20.46 -2.23
C SER A 140 30.48 -19.21 -2.59
N GLY A 141 29.89 -18.50 -1.61
CA GLY A 141 29.07 -17.30 -1.80
C GLY A 141 27.66 -17.54 -2.33
N LYS A 142 27.17 -18.80 -2.37
CA LYS A 142 25.81 -19.08 -2.84
C LYS A 142 24.81 -18.81 -1.72
N VAL A 143 23.89 -17.88 -1.97
CA VAL A 143 22.81 -17.51 -1.04
C VAL A 143 21.54 -18.32 -1.31
N LYS A 144 20.92 -18.81 -0.24
CA LYS A 144 19.54 -19.33 -0.22
C LYS A 144 18.78 -18.56 0.85
N SER A 145 17.61 -18.03 0.54
CA SER A 145 16.72 -17.39 1.51
C SER A 145 15.43 -18.17 1.68
N GLU A 146 14.97 -18.29 2.91
CA GLU A 146 13.72 -18.94 3.31
C GLU A 146 13.08 -18.11 4.42
N VAL A 147 11.81 -18.38 4.71
CA VAL A 147 11.13 -17.83 5.89
C VAL A 147 10.63 -18.97 6.76
N ILE A 148 10.64 -18.73 8.07
CA ILE A 148 9.83 -19.48 9.03
C ILE A 148 8.60 -18.61 9.28
N THR A 149 7.45 -19.07 8.80
CA THR A 149 6.19 -18.36 8.99
C THR A 149 5.76 -18.38 10.46
N LYS A 150 4.90 -17.44 10.88
CA LYS A 150 4.31 -17.49 12.22
C LYS A 150 3.66 -18.84 12.55
N ALA A 151 2.97 -19.45 11.58
CA ALA A 151 2.32 -20.76 11.73
C ALA A 151 3.33 -21.92 11.92
N GLU A 152 4.53 -21.80 11.38
CA GLU A 152 5.62 -22.76 11.62
C GLU A 152 6.32 -22.47 12.95
N ALA A 153 6.56 -21.18 13.26
CA ALA A 153 7.23 -20.75 14.47
C ALA A 153 6.52 -21.22 15.75
N VAL A 154 5.19 -21.19 15.79
CA VAL A 154 4.41 -21.66 16.96
C VAL A 154 4.61 -23.15 17.27
N LYS A 155 5.07 -23.96 16.31
CA LYS A 155 5.34 -25.40 16.53
C LYS A 155 6.56 -25.66 17.40
N TYR A 156 7.45 -24.68 17.54
CA TYR A 156 8.65 -24.78 18.39
C TYR A 156 8.33 -24.58 19.88
N GLY A 157 7.11 -24.13 20.21
CA GLY A 157 6.71 -23.77 21.57
C GLY A 157 7.31 -22.44 22.04
N GLU A 158 6.73 -21.88 23.10
CA GLU A 158 7.26 -20.66 23.72
C GLU A 158 8.43 -20.98 24.65
N ASP A 159 9.49 -20.17 24.61
CA ASP A 159 10.53 -20.22 25.62
C ASP A 159 9.97 -19.74 26.95
N ALA A 160 9.99 -20.59 27.98
CA ALA A 160 9.36 -20.31 29.27
C ALA A 160 9.93 -19.05 29.97
N LYS A 161 11.22 -18.73 29.76
CA LYS A 161 11.85 -17.55 30.35
C LYS A 161 11.42 -16.28 29.62
N ILE A 162 11.37 -16.33 28.28
CA ILE A 162 10.85 -15.21 27.48
C ILE A 162 9.37 -14.98 27.79
N ALA A 163 8.55 -16.04 27.80
CA ALA A 163 7.12 -15.96 28.11
C ALA A 163 6.87 -15.37 29.51
N LYS A 164 7.63 -15.79 30.52
CA LYS A 164 7.57 -15.19 31.86
C LYS A 164 7.96 -13.71 31.84
N THR A 165 9.00 -13.34 31.11
CA THR A 165 9.45 -11.95 30.99
C THR A 165 8.38 -11.07 30.36
N ILE A 166 7.75 -11.51 29.27
CA ILE A 166 6.63 -10.82 28.62
C ILE A 166 5.46 -10.69 29.59
N LYS A 167 5.08 -11.80 30.26
CA LYS A 167 3.98 -11.79 31.24
C LYS A 167 4.22 -10.79 32.38
N ASP A 168 5.42 -10.77 32.95
CA ASP A 168 5.77 -9.86 34.05
C ASP A 168 5.74 -8.39 33.58
N LEU A 169 6.16 -8.09 32.35
CA LEU A 169 6.08 -6.74 31.75
C LEU A 169 4.63 -6.30 31.50
N LEU A 170 3.76 -7.22 31.07
CA LEU A 170 2.36 -6.94 30.77
C LEU A 170 1.49 -6.84 32.02
N ALA A 171 1.81 -7.57 33.09
CA ALA A 171 0.97 -7.63 34.30
C ALA A 171 0.68 -6.24 34.91
N GLY A 172 1.64 -5.31 34.86
CA GLY A 172 1.43 -3.92 35.32
C GLY A 172 0.76 -3.00 34.29
N GLN A 173 0.73 -3.39 33.01
CA GLN A 173 0.13 -2.60 31.94
C GLN A 173 -1.34 -2.98 31.72
N GLU A 174 -1.71 -4.24 31.97
CA GLU A 174 -3.05 -4.79 31.74
C GLU A 174 -4.14 -4.03 32.52
N GLU A 175 -3.82 -3.54 33.73
CA GLU A 175 -4.76 -2.74 34.53
C GLU A 175 -5.23 -1.47 33.81
N ILE A 176 -4.41 -0.95 32.89
CA ILE A 176 -4.72 0.24 32.08
C ILE A 176 -5.16 -0.18 30.68
N LEU A 177 -4.35 -1.00 30.01
CA LEU A 177 -4.57 -1.36 28.60
C LEU A 177 -5.82 -2.24 28.40
N GLY A 178 -6.21 -3.03 29.40
CA GLY A 178 -7.41 -3.87 29.37
C GLY A 178 -8.72 -3.13 29.65
N ILE A 179 -8.68 -1.83 29.99
CA ILE A 179 -9.90 -1.06 30.28
C ILE A 179 -10.73 -0.94 29.00
N VAL A 180 -11.94 -1.49 29.02
CA VAL A 180 -12.94 -1.32 27.96
C VAL A 180 -13.49 0.10 27.99
N ILE A 181 -13.36 0.81 26.87
CA ILE A 181 -13.77 2.21 26.70
C ILE A 181 -14.97 2.38 25.76
N GLY A 182 -15.36 1.32 25.07
CA GLY A 182 -16.48 1.34 24.13
C GLY A 182 -16.69 0.01 23.43
N LYS A 183 -17.62 0.01 22.47
CA LYS A 183 -17.89 -1.13 21.59
C LYS A 183 -18.24 -0.63 20.20
N THR A 184 -17.67 -1.23 19.15
CA THR A 184 -18.01 -0.96 17.74
C THR A 184 -18.77 -2.12 17.12
N ALA A 185 -19.77 -1.81 16.30
CA ALA A 185 -20.57 -2.78 15.55
C ALA A 185 -20.02 -3.05 14.14
N VAL A 186 -18.94 -2.36 13.76
CA VAL A 186 -18.25 -2.48 12.47
C VAL A 186 -16.75 -2.53 12.70
N GLU A 187 -16.01 -3.19 11.81
CA GLU A 187 -14.55 -3.04 11.78
C GLU A 187 -14.19 -1.57 11.52
N LEU A 188 -13.23 -1.05 12.28
CA LEU A 188 -12.62 0.25 12.05
C LEU A 188 -11.32 0.03 11.28
N ASP A 189 -11.35 0.32 9.99
CA ASP A 189 -10.29 -0.01 9.03
C ASP A 189 -9.06 0.87 9.21
N GLY A 190 -8.00 0.26 9.73
CA GLY A 190 -6.66 0.82 9.86
C GLY A 190 -5.61 0.05 9.08
N VAL A 191 -6.02 -0.70 8.05
CA VAL A 191 -5.10 -1.46 7.20
C VAL A 191 -4.13 -0.49 6.51
N ARG A 192 -2.82 -0.79 6.56
CA ARG A 192 -1.74 0.07 6.03
C ARG A 192 -2.04 0.58 4.62
N GLY A 193 -2.39 -0.31 3.70
CA GLY A 193 -2.69 0.05 2.31
C GLY A 193 -3.87 1.02 2.20
N ASN A 194 -4.95 0.77 2.96
CA ASN A 194 -6.17 1.57 2.90
C ASN A 194 -5.95 2.98 3.49
N VAL A 195 -5.34 3.08 4.68
CA VAL A 195 -5.11 4.39 5.32
C VAL A 195 -4.07 5.24 4.58
N ARG A 196 -3.21 4.62 3.75
CA ARG A 196 -2.17 5.31 2.96
C ARG A 196 -2.57 5.63 1.53
N THR A 197 -3.79 5.27 1.12
CA THR A 197 -4.29 5.50 -0.24
C THR A 197 -5.70 6.07 -0.29
N GLY A 198 -6.46 6.06 0.80
CA GLY A 198 -7.86 6.50 0.76
C GLY A 198 -8.50 6.79 2.11
N GLU A 199 -9.76 7.17 2.03
CA GLU A 199 -10.63 7.37 3.20
C GLU A 199 -10.94 6.04 3.87
N THR A 200 -10.73 5.98 5.19
CA THR A 200 -11.21 4.87 6.03
C THR A 200 -12.14 5.39 7.11
N ASN A 201 -13.01 4.53 7.61
CA ASN A 201 -13.91 4.91 8.71
C ASN A 201 -13.13 5.18 10.01
N LEU A 202 -12.00 4.50 10.26
CA LEU A 202 -11.12 4.80 11.39
C LEU A 202 -10.44 6.17 11.23
N GLY A 203 -9.97 6.49 10.02
CA GLY A 203 -9.42 7.81 9.72
C GLY A 203 -10.43 8.95 9.94
N ASN A 204 -11.69 8.73 9.55
CA ASN A 204 -12.76 9.68 9.85
C ASN A 204 -13.02 9.80 11.36
N LEU A 205 -13.03 8.70 12.10
CA LEU A 205 -13.24 8.70 13.55
C LEU A 205 -12.16 9.50 14.28
N ILE A 206 -10.89 9.25 13.94
CA ILE A 206 -9.74 9.94 14.55
C ILE A 206 -9.80 11.43 14.24
N THR A 207 -10.03 11.80 12.98
CA THR A 207 -10.08 13.21 12.59
C THR A 207 -11.28 13.94 13.16
N ASP A 208 -12.41 13.27 13.37
CA ASP A 208 -13.56 13.88 14.08
C ASP A 208 -13.29 14.04 15.58
N ALA A 209 -12.65 13.07 16.22
CA ALA A 209 -12.21 13.19 17.61
C ALA A 209 -11.33 14.44 17.78
N MET A 210 -10.36 14.61 16.89
CA MET A 210 -9.47 15.78 16.88
C MET A 210 -10.25 17.08 16.67
N ARG A 211 -11.13 17.12 15.66
CA ARG A 211 -11.87 18.34 15.31
C ARG A 211 -12.78 18.78 16.44
N LEU A 212 -13.53 17.84 17.03
CA LEU A 212 -14.47 18.11 18.11
C LEU A 212 -13.77 18.52 19.40
N ALA A 213 -12.65 17.89 19.74
CA ALA A 213 -11.86 18.26 20.92
C ALA A 213 -11.24 19.66 20.77
N ALA A 214 -10.75 19.99 19.58
CA ALA A 214 -10.09 21.28 19.31
C ALA A 214 -11.06 22.44 19.01
N GLY A 215 -12.29 22.14 18.58
CA GLY A 215 -13.17 23.13 17.97
C GLY A 215 -12.60 23.75 16.69
N ALA A 216 -11.70 23.03 15.99
CA ALA A 216 -11.00 23.53 14.81
C ALA A 216 -11.92 23.59 13.57
N ASP A 217 -11.60 24.49 12.64
CA ASP A 217 -12.29 24.56 11.35
C ASP A 217 -12.12 23.24 10.58
N VAL A 218 -10.89 22.76 10.53
CA VAL A 218 -10.47 21.59 9.75
C VAL A 218 -9.42 20.75 10.47
N VAL A 219 -9.29 19.49 10.05
CA VAL A 219 -8.25 18.54 10.49
C VAL A 219 -7.53 17.96 9.30
N ILE A 220 -6.22 17.78 9.43
CA ILE A 220 -5.38 16.95 8.57
C ILE A 220 -4.48 16.10 9.48
N THR A 221 -4.51 14.78 9.32
CA THR A 221 -3.54 13.86 9.93
C THR A 221 -3.08 12.82 8.92
N ASN A 222 -1.83 12.39 9.01
CA ASN A 222 -1.21 11.44 8.09
C ASN A 222 -1.67 10.00 8.37
N GLY A 223 -1.98 9.23 7.31
CA GLY A 223 -2.38 7.83 7.39
C GLY A 223 -1.30 6.93 8.00
N GLY A 224 -0.03 7.32 7.88
CA GLY A 224 1.12 6.68 8.52
C GLY A 224 1.06 6.72 10.05
N GLY A 225 0.26 7.62 10.64
CA GLY A 225 -0.03 7.66 12.07
C GLY A 225 -0.99 6.56 12.54
N ILE A 226 -1.76 5.96 11.63
CA ILE A 226 -2.80 4.95 11.92
C ILE A 226 -2.20 3.56 11.66
N ARG A 227 -2.05 2.75 12.71
CA ARG A 227 -1.15 1.57 12.65
C ARG A 227 -1.84 0.21 12.71
N ALA A 228 -3.12 0.17 13.02
CA ALA A 228 -3.89 -1.08 13.11
C ALA A 228 -5.39 -0.81 12.92
N SER A 229 -6.12 -1.84 12.51
CA SER A 229 -7.58 -1.88 12.58
C SER A 229 -8.05 -2.12 14.03
N ILE A 230 -9.32 -1.82 14.29
CA ILE A 230 -10.04 -2.29 15.48
C ILE A 230 -11.19 -3.17 15.02
N GLU A 231 -11.18 -4.43 15.44
CA GLU A 231 -12.20 -5.42 15.11
C GLU A 231 -13.57 -5.08 15.73
N VAL A 232 -14.63 -5.70 15.19
CA VAL A 232 -15.97 -5.63 15.77
C VAL A 232 -15.94 -6.14 17.22
N GLY A 233 -16.56 -5.39 18.13
CA GLY A 233 -16.66 -5.76 19.54
C GLY A 233 -16.12 -4.71 20.49
N ASP A 234 -15.68 -5.17 21.66
CA ASP A 234 -15.22 -4.30 22.74
C ASP A 234 -13.90 -3.62 22.36
N ILE A 235 -13.82 -2.32 22.63
CA ILE A 235 -12.64 -1.50 22.39
C ILE A 235 -11.98 -1.21 23.73
N THR A 236 -10.69 -1.52 23.85
CA THR A 236 -9.90 -1.24 25.04
C THR A 236 -8.99 -0.02 24.84
N VAL A 237 -8.44 0.51 25.93
CA VAL A 237 -7.36 1.51 25.88
C VAL A 237 -6.18 0.96 25.07
N GLY A 238 -5.83 -0.31 25.25
CA GLY A 238 -4.79 -1.00 24.50
C GLY A 238 -4.99 -0.93 23.00
N HIS A 239 -6.21 -1.16 22.50
CA HIS A 239 -6.52 -1.02 21.08
C HIS A 239 -6.20 0.39 20.56
N VAL A 240 -6.57 1.45 21.30
CA VAL A 240 -6.28 2.84 20.88
C VAL A 240 -4.77 3.10 20.81
N PHE A 241 -3.99 2.60 21.77
CA PHE A 241 -2.53 2.71 21.74
C PHE A 241 -1.88 1.86 20.66
N THR A 242 -2.47 0.72 20.29
CA THR A 242 -2.02 -0.05 19.11
C THR A 242 -2.26 0.72 17.81
N VAL A 243 -3.41 1.42 17.69
CA VAL A 243 -3.70 2.26 16.52
C VAL A 243 -2.80 3.50 16.46
N LEU A 244 -2.55 4.16 17.59
CA LEU A 244 -1.81 5.42 17.70
C LEU A 244 -0.58 5.30 18.65
N PRO A 245 0.44 4.51 18.29
CA PRO A 245 1.50 4.08 19.23
C PRO A 245 2.60 5.12 19.47
N PHE A 246 2.65 6.19 18.68
CA PHE A 246 3.78 7.12 18.69
C PHE A 246 3.78 8.13 19.84
N GLY A 247 2.69 8.20 20.61
CA GLY A 247 2.56 9.19 21.69
C GLY A 247 2.44 10.63 21.20
N ASN A 248 2.17 10.85 19.91
CA ASN A 248 1.97 12.18 19.33
C ASN A 248 0.93 12.99 20.11
N ALA A 249 1.18 14.29 20.22
CA ALA A 249 0.22 15.23 20.78
C ALA A 249 -0.62 15.85 19.67
N MET A 250 -1.88 16.19 19.96
CA MET A 250 -2.68 17.02 19.07
C MET A 250 -2.33 18.49 19.28
N THR A 251 -2.09 19.20 18.19
CA THR A 251 -1.80 20.64 18.16
C THR A 251 -2.72 21.36 17.19
N VAL A 252 -2.95 22.64 17.40
CA VAL A 252 -3.72 23.50 16.49
C VAL A 252 -2.84 24.63 16.00
N ILE A 253 -2.75 24.77 14.69
CA ILE A 253 -1.98 25.82 14.00
C ILE A 253 -2.89 26.69 13.15
N LYS A 254 -2.50 27.96 12.93
CA LYS A 254 -3.15 28.83 11.93
C LYS A 254 -2.53 28.62 10.56
N VAL A 255 -3.37 28.33 9.59
CA VAL A 255 -2.98 28.11 8.19
C VAL A 255 -3.87 28.91 7.25
N THR A 256 -3.37 29.27 6.07
CA THR A 256 -4.19 29.82 5.00
C THR A 256 -4.88 28.71 4.21
N GLY A 257 -5.92 29.03 3.45
CA GLY A 257 -6.51 28.08 2.52
C GLY A 257 -5.51 27.58 1.48
N GLN A 258 -4.51 28.38 1.09
CA GLN A 258 -3.43 27.94 0.21
C GLN A 258 -2.54 26.89 0.89
N ASP A 259 -2.18 27.07 2.16
CA ASP A 259 -1.39 26.07 2.90
C ASP A 259 -2.11 24.71 2.99
N ILE A 260 -3.44 24.72 3.15
CA ILE A 260 -4.27 23.51 3.12
C ILE A 260 -4.20 22.84 1.74
N LEU A 261 -4.32 23.62 0.65
CA LEU A 261 -4.19 23.08 -0.71
C LEU A 261 -2.81 22.49 -0.95
N ASP A 262 -1.76 23.15 -0.50
CA ASP A 262 -0.38 22.69 -0.66
C ASP A 262 -0.14 21.39 0.12
N ALA A 263 -0.68 21.30 1.34
CA ALA A 263 -0.63 20.10 2.17
C ALA A 263 -1.37 18.92 1.52
N LEU A 264 -2.57 19.14 0.99
CA LEU A 264 -3.34 18.09 0.34
C LEU A 264 -2.68 17.62 -0.97
N ASN A 265 -2.16 18.54 -1.80
CA ASN A 265 -1.44 18.18 -3.02
C ASN A 265 -0.15 17.41 -2.70
N PHE A 266 0.57 17.81 -1.65
CA PHE A 266 1.77 17.11 -1.23
C PHE A 266 1.44 15.71 -0.69
N GLY A 267 0.48 15.60 0.21
CA GLY A 267 0.09 14.33 0.83
C GLY A 267 -0.51 13.32 -0.15
N THR A 268 -1.04 13.78 -1.28
CA THR A 268 -1.64 12.93 -2.33
C THR A 268 -0.73 12.70 -3.53
N LYS A 269 0.51 13.23 -3.52
CA LYS A 269 1.44 13.17 -4.67
C LYS A 269 1.77 11.75 -5.13
N SER A 270 1.78 10.78 -4.23
CA SER A 270 2.15 9.38 -4.51
C SER A 270 0.96 8.50 -4.90
N TYR A 271 -0.28 8.97 -4.73
CA TYR A 271 -1.48 8.20 -5.07
C TYR A 271 -1.45 7.77 -6.56
N PRO A 272 -1.85 6.55 -6.93
CA PRO A 272 -2.46 5.49 -6.11
C PRO A 272 -1.48 4.65 -5.28
N GLY A 273 -0.17 4.95 -5.33
CA GLY A 273 0.80 4.31 -4.47
C GLY A 273 0.59 4.66 -2.98
N GLU A 274 0.91 3.72 -2.11
CA GLU A 274 0.87 3.94 -0.66
C GLU A 274 1.89 5.00 -0.24
N ALA A 275 1.47 5.95 0.58
CA ALA A 275 2.38 6.87 1.25
C ALA A 275 1.97 7.10 2.70
N GLY A 276 2.94 7.07 3.63
CA GLY A 276 2.69 7.39 5.03
C GLY A 276 2.05 8.78 5.21
N GLY A 277 2.45 9.74 4.39
CA GLY A 277 1.94 11.10 4.40
C GLY A 277 0.53 11.29 3.84
N PHE A 278 -0.24 10.25 3.49
CA PHE A 278 -1.59 10.43 2.93
C PHE A 278 -2.55 11.15 3.91
N PRO A 279 -3.26 12.22 3.52
CA PRO A 279 -4.00 13.07 4.47
C PRO A 279 -5.43 12.59 4.73
N HIS A 280 -5.71 12.12 5.95
CA HIS A 280 -7.07 11.97 6.47
C HIS A 280 -7.61 13.30 6.97
N VAL A 281 -8.90 13.57 6.76
CA VAL A 281 -9.49 14.90 6.99
C VAL A 281 -10.82 14.89 7.75
N SER A 282 -11.08 15.98 8.48
CA SER A 282 -12.39 16.34 9.02
C SER A 282 -12.66 17.84 8.84
N GLY A 283 -13.94 18.23 8.77
CA GLY A 283 -14.37 19.60 8.49
C GLY A 283 -14.24 20.03 7.02
N MET A 284 -13.68 19.15 6.18
CA MET A 284 -13.52 19.36 4.75
C MET A 284 -13.72 18.07 3.94
N SER A 285 -13.84 18.22 2.63
CA SER A 285 -13.74 17.14 1.63
C SER A 285 -12.89 17.58 0.45
N TYR A 286 -12.25 16.66 -0.26
CA TYR A 286 -11.50 16.94 -1.48
C TYR A 286 -11.55 15.78 -2.48
N GLN A 287 -11.17 16.08 -3.72
CA GLN A 287 -10.99 15.10 -4.78
C GLN A 287 -9.55 15.05 -5.27
N ILE A 288 -9.06 13.85 -5.56
CA ILE A 288 -7.75 13.65 -6.19
C ILE A 288 -7.98 13.46 -7.68
N LYS A 289 -7.44 14.37 -8.48
CA LYS A 289 -7.31 14.19 -9.92
C LYS A 289 -5.96 13.55 -10.20
N VAL A 290 -6.01 12.28 -10.59
CA VAL A 290 -4.80 11.49 -10.83
C VAL A 290 -4.08 12.02 -12.06
N GLY A 291 -2.79 12.31 -11.88
CA GLY A 291 -1.90 12.72 -12.96
C GLY A 291 -1.64 11.59 -13.96
N LYS A 292 -1.18 11.94 -15.16
CA LYS A 292 -0.78 10.98 -16.19
C LYS A 292 0.67 11.21 -16.57
N ASP A 293 1.39 10.12 -16.80
CA ASP A 293 2.81 10.13 -17.14
C ASP A 293 3.61 10.94 -16.10
N GLU A 294 4.28 12.02 -16.52
CA GLU A 294 5.05 12.90 -15.63
C GLU A 294 4.19 13.99 -14.96
N THR A 295 2.89 14.05 -15.25
CA THR A 295 1.99 15.03 -14.63
C THR A 295 1.72 14.61 -13.18
N PRO A 296 1.98 15.46 -12.17
CA PRO A 296 1.65 15.14 -10.79
C PRO A 296 0.14 15.08 -10.55
N ASN A 297 -0.25 14.42 -9.47
CA ASN A 297 -1.62 14.49 -8.96
C ASN A 297 -1.98 15.93 -8.58
N GLU A 298 -3.27 16.24 -8.72
CA GLU A 298 -3.83 17.55 -8.37
C GLU A 298 -5.03 17.36 -7.45
N VAL A 299 -5.07 18.07 -6.34
CA VAL A 299 -6.23 18.13 -5.47
C VAL A 299 -7.21 19.20 -5.98
N VAL A 300 -8.44 18.77 -6.24
CA VAL A 300 -9.53 19.59 -6.78
C VAL A 300 -10.77 19.51 -5.89
N ASN A 301 -11.74 20.41 -6.12
CA ASN A 301 -13.02 20.43 -5.42
C ASN A 301 -12.93 20.39 -3.89
N VAL A 302 -11.98 21.14 -3.32
CA VAL A 302 -11.82 21.24 -1.86
C VAL A 302 -12.95 22.07 -1.28
N LEU A 303 -13.78 21.44 -0.44
CA LEU A 303 -14.89 22.06 0.25
C LEU A 303 -14.61 22.09 1.75
N VAL A 304 -14.68 23.26 2.38
CA VAL A 304 -14.61 23.43 3.83
C VAL A 304 -15.99 23.84 4.33
N GLY A 305 -16.60 23.04 5.21
CA GLY A 305 -17.99 23.26 5.65
C GLY A 305 -18.99 23.34 4.48
N GLY A 306 -18.76 22.57 3.41
CA GLY A 306 -19.61 22.53 2.21
C GLY A 306 -19.42 23.69 1.21
N LYS A 307 -18.47 24.60 1.45
CA LYS A 307 -18.16 25.72 0.52
C LYS A 307 -16.76 25.55 -0.04
N ALA A 308 -16.54 25.99 -1.28
CA ALA A 308 -15.21 26.01 -1.89
C ALA A 308 -14.22 26.74 -0.98
N ILE A 309 -13.02 26.16 -0.83
CA ILE A 309 -11.97 26.73 0.01
C ILE A 309 -11.57 28.14 -0.49
N ASP A 310 -11.46 29.08 0.45
CA ASP A 310 -10.91 30.41 0.16
C ASP A 310 -9.41 30.38 0.45
N LYS A 311 -8.61 30.47 -0.63
CA LYS A 311 -7.15 30.41 -0.56
C LYS A 311 -6.53 31.44 0.38
N LYS A 312 -7.15 32.61 0.54
CA LYS A 312 -6.63 33.71 1.35
C LYS A 312 -7.16 33.72 2.77
N LYS A 313 -8.25 33.01 3.04
CA LYS A 313 -8.82 32.91 4.38
C LYS A 313 -7.88 32.13 5.30
N THR A 314 -7.75 32.59 6.55
CA THR A 314 -7.11 31.84 7.62
C THR A 314 -8.09 30.85 8.25
N TYR A 315 -7.62 29.64 8.48
CA TYR A 315 -8.32 28.54 9.13
C TYR A 315 -7.51 28.08 10.34
N THR A 316 -8.21 27.54 11.33
CA THR A 316 -7.63 26.73 12.40
C THR A 316 -7.54 25.28 11.94
N LEU A 317 -6.31 24.75 11.91
CA LEU A 317 -6.03 23.37 11.52
C LEU A 317 -5.56 22.59 12.74
N ALA A 318 -6.35 21.59 13.15
CA ALA A 318 -5.89 20.59 14.10
C ALA A 318 -5.10 19.49 13.36
N THR A 319 -3.93 19.15 13.89
CA THR A 319 -3.04 18.11 13.35
C THR A 319 -2.27 17.46 14.50
N ASN A 320 -1.36 16.53 14.21
CA ASN A 320 -0.44 15.99 15.21
C ASN A 320 0.86 16.80 15.24
N ASP A 321 1.53 16.83 16.39
CA ASP A 321 2.73 17.65 16.62
C ASP A 321 3.90 17.28 15.70
N PHE A 322 3.98 16.02 15.28
CA PHE A 322 4.93 15.55 14.26
C PHE A 322 4.72 16.26 12.91
N MET A 323 3.49 16.29 12.37
CA MET A 323 3.20 16.98 11.12
C MET A 323 3.34 18.50 11.23
N ALA A 324 3.00 19.08 12.38
CA ALA A 324 3.08 20.53 12.59
C ALA A 324 4.51 21.09 12.47
N VAL A 325 5.52 20.23 12.64
CA VAL A 325 6.94 20.59 12.49
C VAL A 325 7.58 20.01 11.21
N GLY A 326 6.76 19.65 10.21
CA GLY A 326 7.25 19.19 8.90
C GLY A 326 7.39 17.68 8.75
N GLY A 327 6.95 16.89 9.73
CA GLY A 327 6.89 15.43 9.64
C GLY A 327 6.17 14.95 8.37
N ASP A 328 6.62 13.82 7.83
CA ASP A 328 6.26 13.27 6.52
C ASP A 328 6.50 14.22 5.33
N GLY A 329 7.23 15.32 5.54
CA GLY A 329 7.51 16.34 4.54
C GLY A 329 6.44 17.43 4.43
N TYR A 330 5.54 17.55 5.41
CA TYR A 330 4.55 18.62 5.52
C TYR A 330 5.16 19.99 5.89
N THR A 331 6.22 20.38 5.18
CA THR A 331 7.00 21.61 5.41
C THR A 331 6.17 22.88 5.33
N MET A 332 5.03 22.86 4.63
CA MET A 332 4.08 23.97 4.61
C MET A 332 3.44 24.27 5.98
N PHE A 333 3.56 23.37 6.96
CA PHE A 333 3.14 23.60 8.34
C PHE A 333 4.25 24.14 9.25
N GLU A 334 5.52 24.03 8.83
CA GLU A 334 6.64 24.51 9.62
C GLU A 334 6.55 26.02 9.89
N GLY A 335 6.79 26.41 11.14
CA GLY A 335 6.79 27.81 11.55
C GLY A 335 5.40 28.47 11.57
N LYS A 336 4.31 27.73 11.31
CA LYS A 336 2.95 28.26 11.47
C LYS A 336 2.65 28.54 12.94
N GLU A 337 1.83 29.55 13.19
CA GLU A 337 1.47 29.97 14.55
C GLU A 337 0.69 28.84 15.25
N GLN A 338 1.31 28.18 16.23
CA GLN A 338 0.66 27.23 17.12
C GLN A 338 -0.18 28.00 18.15
N ILE A 339 -1.49 27.77 18.13
CA ILE A 339 -2.45 28.45 19.01
C ILE A 339 -2.92 27.59 20.18
N ALA A 340 -2.74 26.27 20.12
CA ALA A 340 -3.06 25.37 21.21
C ALA A 340 -2.32 24.02 21.12
N LEU A 341 -2.09 23.39 22.27
CA LEU A 341 -1.56 22.03 22.43
C LEU A 341 -2.48 21.27 23.40
N TYR A 342 -3.04 20.13 22.97
CA TYR A 342 -4.08 19.40 23.71
C TYR A 342 -3.59 18.13 24.40
N GLY A 343 -2.30 17.79 24.26
CA GLY A 343 -1.72 16.56 24.80
C GLY A 343 -2.01 15.34 23.91
N SER A 344 -2.00 14.15 24.50
CA SER A 344 -2.00 12.88 23.76
C SER A 344 -3.17 12.72 22.79
N LEU A 345 -2.86 12.49 21.52
CA LEU A 345 -3.85 12.18 20.49
C LEU A 345 -4.61 10.89 20.80
N ALA A 346 -3.91 9.86 21.29
CA ALA A 346 -4.55 8.60 21.71
C ALA A 346 -5.61 8.85 22.81
N LYS A 347 -5.31 9.73 23.77
CA LYS A 347 -6.27 10.08 24.82
C LYS A 347 -7.52 10.80 24.29
N ILE A 348 -7.34 11.70 23.34
CA ILE A 348 -8.44 12.41 22.67
C ILE A 348 -9.37 11.42 21.95
N VAL A 349 -8.80 10.45 21.25
CA VAL A 349 -9.56 9.40 20.57
C VAL A 349 -10.27 8.48 21.57
N GLU A 350 -9.59 8.10 22.67
CA GLU A 350 -10.19 7.33 23.77
C GLU A 350 -11.45 8.01 24.33
N ASP A 351 -11.37 9.31 24.62
CA ASP A 351 -12.48 10.08 25.19
C ASP A 351 -13.64 10.27 24.18
N TYR A 352 -13.32 10.38 22.89
CA TYR A 352 -14.33 10.42 21.84
C TYR A 352 -15.05 9.07 21.71
N ILE A 353 -14.33 7.94 21.74
CA ILE A 353 -14.91 6.59 21.73
C ILE A 353 -15.85 6.38 22.93
N LYS A 354 -15.44 6.82 24.13
CA LYS A 354 -16.31 6.81 25.32
C LYS A 354 -17.57 7.63 25.11
N THR A 355 -17.45 8.77 24.42
CA THR A 355 -18.59 9.64 24.12
C THR A 355 -19.57 8.98 23.13
N LEU A 356 -19.06 8.42 22.03
CA LEU A 356 -19.88 7.64 21.08
C LEU A 356 -20.61 6.48 21.76
N SER A 357 -19.91 5.80 22.69
CA SER A 357 -20.42 4.62 23.38
C SER A 357 -21.56 4.93 24.36
N LYS A 358 -21.67 6.16 24.88
CA LYS A 358 -22.76 6.56 25.78
C LYS A 358 -24.15 6.51 25.12
N THR A 359 -24.20 6.71 23.80
CA THR A 359 -25.45 6.74 23.02
C THR A 359 -25.55 5.58 22.03
N ALA A 360 -24.60 4.65 22.06
CA ALA A 360 -24.54 3.53 21.14
C ALA A 360 -25.57 2.44 21.49
N PRO A 361 -26.11 1.70 20.50
CA PRO A 361 -26.80 0.44 20.75
C PRO A 361 -25.92 -0.58 21.48
N ALA A 362 -26.52 -1.60 22.08
CA ALA A 362 -25.78 -2.69 22.76
C ALA A 362 -24.78 -3.42 21.84
N ALA A 363 -25.05 -3.44 20.53
CA ALA A 363 -24.15 -4.01 19.52
C ALA A 363 -22.89 -3.16 19.27
N GLY A 364 -22.85 -1.90 19.72
CA GLY A 364 -21.78 -0.94 19.49
C GLY A 364 -22.17 0.22 18.58
N PHE A 365 -21.34 1.26 18.55
CA PHE A 365 -21.50 2.36 17.60
C PHE A 365 -21.06 1.91 16.19
N THR A 366 -21.54 2.61 15.17
CA THR A 366 -21.09 2.42 13.79
C THR A 366 -20.32 3.64 13.31
N TYR A 367 -19.29 3.43 12.50
CA TYR A 367 -18.59 4.51 11.80
C TYR A 367 -18.42 4.15 10.32
N LYS A 368 -18.53 5.15 9.42
CA LYS A 368 -18.51 4.92 7.98
C LYS A 368 -17.66 5.95 7.24
N LYS A 369 -17.33 5.60 6.00
CA LYS A 369 -16.87 6.58 5.00
C LYS A 369 -18.03 7.53 4.67
N GLU A 370 -17.71 8.79 4.43
CA GLU A 370 -18.64 9.87 4.10
C GLU A 370 -18.35 10.50 2.73
N GLY A 371 -17.30 10.04 2.03
CA GLY A 371 -16.86 10.63 0.77
C GLY A 371 -16.07 11.92 0.98
N ARG A 372 -15.37 12.04 2.11
CA ARG A 372 -14.46 13.15 2.40
C ARG A 372 -13.28 13.15 1.45
N ILE A 373 -12.86 11.97 1.01
CA ILE A 373 -11.77 11.80 0.05
C ILE A 373 -12.29 10.95 -1.09
N SER A 374 -12.22 11.47 -2.31
CA SER A 374 -12.67 10.75 -3.49
C SER A 374 -11.77 11.03 -4.69
N ILE A 375 -11.92 10.25 -5.76
CA ILE A 375 -11.20 10.49 -7.01
C ILE A 375 -12.05 11.39 -7.89
N ALA A 376 -11.43 12.38 -8.54
CA ALA A 376 -12.08 13.15 -9.57
C ALA A 376 -12.28 12.23 -10.79
N GLY A 377 -13.52 12.01 -11.20
CA GLY A 377 -13.83 11.07 -12.27
C GLY A 377 -13.10 11.40 -13.57
N SER A 378 -12.44 10.39 -14.14
CA SER A 378 -11.68 10.51 -15.39
C SER A 378 -12.57 10.45 -16.62
N PHE A 379 -13.81 9.96 -16.46
CA PHE A 379 -14.75 9.73 -17.55
C PHE A 379 -16.11 10.37 -17.30
N LYS A 380 -16.61 11.10 -18.29
CA LYS A 380 -17.88 11.86 -18.20
C LYS A 380 -19.11 10.98 -17.98
N ASP A 381 -19.08 9.77 -18.50
CA ASP A 381 -20.15 8.78 -18.46
C ASP A 381 -19.97 7.75 -17.32
N VAL A 382 -19.05 8.02 -16.39
CA VAL A 382 -18.89 7.25 -15.14
C VAL A 382 -18.99 8.22 -13.97
N PRO A 383 -20.22 8.61 -13.57
CA PRO A 383 -20.40 9.60 -12.51
C PRO A 383 -19.75 9.17 -11.19
N VAL A 384 -19.01 10.11 -10.58
CA VAL A 384 -18.40 9.97 -9.25
C VAL A 384 -19.48 9.58 -8.25
N SER A 385 -19.21 8.59 -7.40
CA SER A 385 -20.07 8.09 -6.31
C SER A 385 -21.39 7.40 -6.67
N SER A 386 -21.90 7.48 -7.90
CA SER A 386 -23.17 6.83 -8.27
C SER A 386 -23.05 5.70 -9.28
N HIS A 387 -21.95 5.63 -10.05
CA HIS A 387 -21.71 4.49 -10.92
C HIS A 387 -21.12 3.34 -10.10
N TRP A 388 -21.77 2.16 -10.11
CA TRP A 388 -21.35 1.00 -9.31
C TRP A 388 -19.93 0.49 -9.61
N ALA A 389 -19.42 0.79 -10.81
CA ALA A 389 -18.06 0.44 -11.23
C ALA A 389 -17.06 1.61 -11.15
N PHE A 390 -17.46 2.76 -10.60
CA PHE A 390 -16.62 3.97 -10.58
C PHE A 390 -15.23 3.70 -10.01
N GLU A 391 -15.16 3.16 -8.79
CA GLU A 391 -13.88 2.93 -8.09
C GLU A 391 -12.98 1.97 -8.88
N TYR A 392 -13.52 0.85 -9.38
CA TYR A 392 -12.75 -0.11 -10.20
C TYR A 392 -12.25 0.48 -11.53
N ILE A 393 -13.05 1.34 -12.17
CA ILE A 393 -12.68 1.99 -13.43
C ILE A 393 -11.56 3.00 -13.18
N GLU A 394 -11.70 3.84 -12.16
CA GLU A 394 -10.68 4.84 -11.83
C GLU A 394 -9.37 4.19 -11.36
N GLU A 395 -9.45 3.11 -10.57
CA GLU A 395 -8.28 2.36 -10.11
C GLU A 395 -7.49 1.78 -11.30
N LEU A 396 -8.15 1.06 -12.21
CA LEU A 396 -7.51 0.51 -13.39
C LEU A 396 -7.03 1.61 -14.36
N HIS A 397 -7.71 2.75 -14.40
CA HIS A 397 -7.27 3.88 -15.22
C HIS A 397 -6.00 4.51 -14.65
N ALA A 398 -5.94 4.67 -13.33
CA ALA A 398 -4.76 5.16 -12.61
C ALA A 398 -3.55 4.24 -12.77
N LYS A 399 -3.77 2.92 -12.89
CA LYS A 399 -2.73 1.91 -13.16
C LYS A 399 -2.36 1.75 -14.66
N ASP A 400 -2.84 2.63 -15.54
CA ASP A 400 -2.66 2.60 -17.01
C ASP A 400 -3.17 1.30 -17.70
N ILE A 401 -4.04 0.55 -17.03
CA ILE A 401 -4.58 -0.71 -17.55
C ILE A 401 -5.67 -0.43 -18.57
N ILE A 402 -6.57 0.50 -18.24
CA ILE A 402 -7.72 0.85 -19.07
C ILE A 402 -7.67 2.30 -19.52
N HIS A 403 -8.21 2.54 -20.72
CA HIS A 403 -8.35 3.85 -21.32
C HIS A 403 -9.79 4.06 -21.78
N GLY A 404 -10.23 5.32 -21.75
CA GLY A 404 -11.47 5.76 -22.38
C GLY A 404 -11.28 6.06 -23.86
N TYR A 405 -12.36 6.49 -24.50
CA TYR A 405 -12.37 6.90 -25.89
C TYR A 405 -11.85 8.33 -25.98
N GLY A 406 -10.55 8.47 -26.28
CA GLY A 406 -9.75 9.69 -26.05
C GLY A 406 -10.29 11.01 -26.59
N LYS A 407 -11.21 11.01 -27.57
CA LYS A 407 -11.87 12.23 -28.08
C LYS A 407 -13.17 12.59 -27.36
N SER A 408 -13.90 11.63 -26.80
CA SER A 408 -15.17 11.90 -26.12
C SER A 408 -15.01 12.15 -24.62
N GLY A 409 -13.92 11.63 -24.02
CA GLY A 409 -13.75 11.63 -22.57
C GLY A 409 -14.70 10.65 -21.87
N GLU A 410 -15.15 9.63 -22.60
CA GLU A 410 -16.06 8.58 -22.12
C GLU A 410 -15.32 7.26 -21.91
N PHE A 411 -15.77 6.45 -20.96
CA PHE A 411 -15.35 5.08 -20.76
C PHE A 411 -16.23 4.07 -21.51
N ARG A 412 -17.52 4.38 -21.68
CA ARG A 412 -18.60 3.53 -22.20
C ARG A 412 -18.76 2.24 -21.38
N PRO A 413 -19.15 2.34 -20.10
CA PRO A 413 -19.17 1.21 -19.16
C PRO A 413 -20.02 0.02 -19.65
N GLU A 414 -21.10 0.28 -20.38
CA GLU A 414 -22.04 -0.74 -20.83
C GLU A 414 -21.67 -1.42 -22.16
N ASN A 415 -20.68 -0.90 -22.88
CA ASN A 415 -20.24 -1.48 -24.15
C ASN A 415 -19.69 -2.89 -23.94
N LYS A 416 -20.01 -3.80 -24.87
CA LYS A 416 -19.51 -5.18 -24.84
C LYS A 416 -18.03 -5.23 -25.23
N VAL A 417 -17.29 -6.13 -24.59
CA VAL A 417 -15.85 -6.26 -24.78
C VAL A 417 -15.54 -7.31 -25.86
N THR A 418 -14.74 -6.94 -26.85
CA THR A 418 -14.21 -7.88 -27.85
C THR A 418 -13.03 -8.69 -27.28
N ARG A 419 -12.74 -9.84 -27.86
CA ARG A 419 -11.63 -10.71 -27.42
C ARG A 419 -10.29 -9.98 -27.43
N GLY A 420 -10.01 -9.17 -28.45
CA GLY A 420 -8.79 -8.37 -28.53
C GLY A 420 -8.68 -7.33 -27.41
N HIS A 421 -9.75 -6.57 -27.14
CA HIS A 421 -9.76 -5.60 -26.05
C HIS A 421 -9.64 -6.29 -24.68
N ALA A 422 -10.28 -7.45 -24.48
CA ALA A 422 -10.13 -8.24 -23.27
C ALA A 422 -8.67 -8.69 -23.09
N ALA A 423 -8.00 -9.17 -24.15
CA ALA A 423 -6.59 -9.55 -24.11
C ALA A 423 -5.68 -8.39 -23.68
N LYS A 424 -5.91 -7.19 -24.23
CA LYS A 424 -5.16 -5.98 -23.84
C LYS A 424 -5.34 -5.64 -22.37
N MET A 425 -6.58 -5.60 -21.87
CA MET A 425 -6.87 -5.28 -20.48
C MET A 425 -6.28 -6.33 -19.52
N ILE A 426 -6.46 -7.62 -19.81
CA ILE A 426 -5.96 -8.72 -18.96
C ILE A 426 -4.43 -8.76 -18.95
N ALA A 427 -3.77 -8.64 -20.10
CA ALA A 427 -2.30 -8.71 -20.17
C ALA A 427 -1.63 -7.59 -19.38
N ARG A 428 -2.20 -6.37 -19.42
CA ARG A 428 -1.75 -5.24 -18.61
C ARG A 428 -2.01 -5.46 -17.12
N ALA A 429 -3.22 -5.86 -16.77
CA ALA A 429 -3.58 -6.11 -15.37
C ALA A 429 -2.74 -7.22 -14.72
N ALA A 430 -2.42 -8.27 -15.47
CA ALA A 430 -1.55 -9.36 -15.03
C ALA A 430 -0.04 -9.03 -15.11
N GLY A 431 0.33 -7.78 -15.45
CA GLY A 431 1.73 -7.33 -15.50
C GLY A 431 2.61 -8.06 -16.52
N LEU A 432 2.02 -8.59 -17.60
CA LEU A 432 2.76 -9.40 -18.59
C LEU A 432 3.64 -8.51 -19.48
N ASP A 433 4.87 -8.96 -19.77
CA ASP A 433 5.71 -8.33 -20.78
C ASP A 433 5.19 -8.66 -22.19
N TYR A 434 4.59 -7.66 -22.83
CA TYR A 434 4.01 -7.74 -24.17
C TYR A 434 4.81 -6.99 -25.23
N LYS A 435 5.83 -6.21 -24.86
CA LYS A 435 6.52 -5.31 -25.80
C LYS A 435 7.30 -6.11 -26.84
N GLY A 436 7.10 -5.78 -28.11
CA GLY A 436 7.77 -6.46 -29.23
C GLY A 436 7.25 -7.87 -29.53
N LEU A 437 6.25 -8.37 -28.79
CA LEU A 437 5.60 -9.63 -29.13
C LEU A 437 4.63 -9.43 -30.31
N VAL A 438 4.47 -10.48 -31.11
CA VAL A 438 3.58 -10.49 -32.28
C VAL A 438 2.75 -11.77 -32.22
N ALA A 439 1.43 -11.63 -32.36
CA ALA A 439 0.54 -12.78 -32.37
C ALA A 439 0.64 -13.54 -33.70
N ASP A 440 0.60 -14.87 -33.62
CA ASP A 440 0.66 -15.77 -34.77
C ASP A 440 -0.72 -16.39 -35.03
N PHE A 441 -1.65 -15.58 -35.53
CA PHE A 441 -2.99 -15.99 -35.93
C PHE A 441 -3.33 -15.41 -37.31
N ASN A 442 -4.05 -16.20 -38.12
CA ASN A 442 -4.34 -15.86 -39.52
C ASN A 442 -5.22 -14.60 -39.67
N ASP A 443 -5.94 -14.21 -38.63
CA ASP A 443 -6.87 -13.07 -38.60
C ASP A 443 -6.41 -11.94 -37.66
N VAL A 444 -5.15 -11.96 -37.23
CA VAL A 444 -4.53 -10.88 -36.45
C VAL A 444 -3.35 -10.35 -37.24
N ALA A 445 -3.49 -9.15 -37.81
CA ALA A 445 -2.38 -8.51 -38.50
C ALA A 445 -1.20 -8.30 -37.53
N LYS A 446 0.04 -8.43 -38.02
CA LYS A 446 1.24 -8.36 -37.16
C LYS A 446 1.37 -7.00 -36.46
N ASP A 447 0.94 -5.94 -37.13
CA ASP A 447 0.90 -4.55 -36.69
C ASP A 447 -0.43 -4.16 -35.99
N HIS A 448 -1.35 -5.10 -35.81
CA HIS A 448 -2.62 -4.85 -35.12
C HIS A 448 -2.36 -4.42 -33.66
N GLU A 449 -3.08 -3.41 -33.18
CA GLU A 449 -2.89 -2.83 -31.83
C GLU A 449 -2.97 -3.89 -30.71
N MET A 450 -3.83 -4.90 -30.88
CA MET A 450 -4.02 -5.98 -29.90
C MET A 450 -3.01 -7.13 -30.03
N SER A 451 -2.23 -7.19 -31.11
CA SER A 451 -1.26 -8.26 -31.41
C SER A 451 -0.28 -8.56 -30.25
N PRO A 452 0.44 -7.57 -29.68
CA PRO A 452 1.39 -7.84 -28.60
C PRO A 452 0.74 -8.44 -27.34
N PHE A 453 -0.45 -7.97 -26.99
CA PHE A 453 -1.17 -8.43 -25.80
C PHE A 453 -1.72 -9.85 -25.96
N ILE A 454 -2.23 -10.16 -27.15
CA ILE A 454 -2.66 -11.52 -27.50
C ILE A 454 -1.45 -12.47 -27.42
N ALA A 455 -0.31 -12.08 -27.99
CA ALA A 455 0.91 -12.88 -27.95
C ALA A 455 1.44 -13.11 -26.52
N ALA A 456 1.38 -12.09 -25.66
CA ALA A 456 1.77 -12.22 -24.25
C ALA A 456 0.92 -13.27 -23.52
N LEU A 457 -0.41 -13.26 -23.75
CA LEU A 457 -1.31 -14.24 -23.13
C LEU A 457 -1.16 -15.65 -23.73
N VAL A 458 -0.80 -15.77 -25.01
CA VAL A 458 -0.40 -17.06 -25.60
C VAL A 458 0.88 -17.58 -24.94
N LYS A 459 1.91 -16.74 -24.78
CA LYS A 459 3.17 -17.08 -24.11
C LYS A 459 2.95 -17.49 -22.65
N LYS A 460 2.00 -16.85 -21.95
CA LYS A 460 1.57 -17.21 -20.59
C LYS A 460 0.77 -18.53 -20.56
N GLY A 461 0.26 -19.01 -21.69
CA GLY A 461 -0.61 -20.18 -21.78
C GLY A 461 -2.08 -19.90 -21.42
N ALA A 462 -2.46 -18.63 -21.27
CA ALA A 462 -3.81 -18.22 -20.89
C ALA A 462 -4.80 -18.21 -22.07
N ILE A 463 -4.31 -18.12 -23.30
CA ILE A 463 -5.11 -18.10 -24.52
C ILE A 463 -4.63 -19.16 -25.50
N LYS A 464 -5.59 -19.84 -26.13
CA LYS A 464 -5.42 -20.61 -27.36
C LYS A 464 -6.35 -20.07 -28.44
N GLY A 465 -5.89 -20.08 -29.70
CA GLY A 465 -6.75 -19.82 -30.87
C GLY A 465 -7.70 -20.98 -31.15
N TYR A 466 -8.47 -20.82 -32.23
CA TYR A 466 -9.32 -21.88 -32.77
C TYR A 466 -8.49 -22.84 -33.64
N ASP A 467 -9.04 -24.03 -33.90
CA ASP A 467 -8.36 -25.06 -34.70
C ASP A 467 -8.15 -24.65 -36.17
N ASP A 468 -8.88 -23.62 -36.64
CA ASP A 468 -8.71 -23.00 -37.96
C ASP A 468 -7.54 -21.99 -38.03
N GLY A 469 -6.78 -21.83 -36.94
CA GLY A 469 -5.67 -20.88 -36.84
C GLY A 469 -6.09 -19.42 -36.61
N SER A 470 -7.37 -19.15 -36.33
CA SER A 470 -7.87 -17.81 -36.00
C SER A 470 -7.89 -17.53 -34.49
N TYR A 471 -7.92 -16.25 -34.11
CA TYR A 471 -8.18 -15.79 -32.74
C TYR A 471 -9.52 -15.06 -32.61
N ARG A 472 -10.01 -14.43 -33.68
CA ARG A 472 -11.26 -13.66 -33.78
C ARG A 472 -11.29 -12.45 -32.83
N PRO A 473 -10.35 -11.49 -32.97
CA PRO A 473 -10.18 -10.38 -32.02
C PRO A 473 -11.41 -9.48 -31.88
N GLU A 474 -12.19 -9.31 -32.95
CA GLU A 474 -13.37 -8.44 -32.98
C GLU A 474 -14.64 -9.09 -32.40
N LYS A 475 -14.62 -10.39 -32.12
CA LYS A 475 -15.79 -11.08 -31.56
C LYS A 475 -15.93 -10.76 -30.07
N ASN A 476 -17.14 -10.42 -29.63
CA ASN A 476 -17.43 -10.23 -28.20
C ASN A 476 -17.11 -11.50 -27.39
N ILE A 477 -16.44 -11.32 -26.25
CA ILE A 477 -16.04 -12.43 -25.38
C ILE A 477 -17.19 -12.86 -24.46
N LYS A 478 -17.34 -14.17 -24.30
CA LYS A 478 -18.25 -14.79 -23.32
C LYS A 478 -17.64 -14.76 -21.92
N ARG A 479 -18.49 -14.66 -20.91
CA ARG A 479 -18.08 -14.66 -19.49
C ARG A 479 -17.31 -15.92 -19.08
N SER A 480 -17.71 -17.10 -19.57
CA SER A 480 -17.01 -18.35 -19.28
C SER A 480 -15.57 -18.36 -19.81
N HIS A 481 -15.38 -17.96 -21.06
CA HIS A 481 -14.05 -17.90 -21.67
C HIS A 481 -13.17 -16.85 -20.99
N LEU A 482 -13.74 -15.70 -20.63
CA LEU A 482 -13.03 -14.68 -19.87
C LEU A 482 -12.53 -15.25 -18.52
N ALA A 483 -13.38 -16.01 -17.81
CA ALA A 483 -13.01 -16.60 -16.53
C ALA A 483 -11.76 -17.46 -16.64
N LYS A 484 -11.71 -18.33 -17.65
CA LYS A 484 -10.54 -19.16 -17.93
C LYS A 484 -9.27 -18.33 -18.20
N ILE A 485 -9.36 -17.28 -19.00
CA ILE A 485 -8.19 -16.44 -19.32
C ILE A 485 -7.69 -15.74 -18.06
N ILE A 486 -8.58 -15.19 -17.23
CA ILE A 486 -8.18 -14.50 -15.99
C ILE A 486 -7.51 -15.48 -15.01
N VAL A 487 -8.10 -16.64 -14.77
CA VAL A 487 -7.51 -17.67 -13.89
C VAL A 487 -6.10 -18.03 -14.33
N LEU A 488 -5.88 -18.24 -15.64
CA LEU A 488 -4.57 -18.62 -16.16
C LEU A 488 -3.59 -17.44 -16.23
N ALA A 489 -4.06 -16.22 -16.47
CA ALA A 489 -3.19 -15.05 -16.54
C ALA A 489 -2.63 -14.67 -15.16
N PHE A 490 -3.45 -14.83 -14.11
CA PHE A 490 -3.11 -14.49 -12.72
C PHE A 490 -2.68 -15.71 -11.88
N ASP A 491 -2.59 -16.90 -12.47
CA ASP A 491 -2.28 -18.16 -11.77
C ASP A 491 -3.18 -18.44 -10.55
N LEU A 492 -4.46 -18.09 -10.65
CA LEU A 492 -5.42 -18.19 -9.54
C LEU A 492 -5.70 -19.66 -9.18
N LYS A 493 -5.82 -19.91 -7.88
CA LYS A 493 -6.20 -21.20 -7.30
C LYS A 493 -7.55 -21.09 -6.62
N MET A 494 -8.18 -22.23 -6.30
CA MET A 494 -9.44 -22.24 -5.57
C MET A 494 -9.29 -21.48 -4.24
N GLY A 495 -10.15 -20.49 -4.03
CA GLY A 495 -10.19 -19.68 -2.81
C GLY A 495 -10.99 -20.36 -1.69
N GLU A 496 -11.23 -19.61 -0.61
CA GLU A 496 -11.89 -20.12 0.59
C GLU A 496 -13.42 -19.90 0.59
N GLU A 497 -13.95 -18.96 -0.21
CA GLU A 497 -15.39 -18.72 -0.26
C GLU A 497 -16.12 -19.87 -0.95
N LYS A 498 -17.09 -20.47 -0.26
CA LYS A 498 -17.99 -21.44 -0.88
C LYS A 498 -19.14 -20.70 -1.58
N VAL A 499 -19.02 -20.52 -2.89
CA VAL A 499 -20.04 -19.87 -3.73
C VAL A 499 -20.70 -20.91 -4.66
N GLU A 500 -22.00 -21.15 -4.48
CA GLU A 500 -22.78 -22.02 -5.36
C GLU A 500 -23.44 -21.20 -6.48
N LEU A 501 -23.13 -21.57 -7.73
CA LEU A 501 -23.67 -20.96 -8.95
C LEU A 501 -24.59 -21.96 -9.67
N THR A 502 -25.77 -21.50 -10.09
CA THR A 502 -26.89 -22.38 -10.48
C THR A 502 -26.85 -22.86 -11.93
N ASP A 503 -26.07 -22.21 -12.80
CA ASP A 503 -26.14 -22.38 -14.26
C ASP A 503 -24.81 -22.79 -14.92
N ILE A 504 -23.87 -23.34 -14.15
CA ILE A 504 -22.51 -23.68 -14.65
C ILE A 504 -22.23 -25.18 -14.77
N ALA A 505 -23.15 -26.05 -14.33
CA ALA A 505 -22.89 -27.49 -14.18
C ALA A 505 -22.38 -28.17 -15.46
N ASN A 506 -22.90 -27.77 -16.62
CA ASN A 506 -22.55 -28.32 -17.93
C ASN A 506 -21.58 -27.42 -18.73
N ASN A 507 -20.99 -26.41 -18.10
CA ASN A 507 -20.07 -25.50 -18.78
C ASN A 507 -18.65 -26.08 -18.81
N SER A 508 -17.98 -26.02 -19.96
CA SER A 508 -16.59 -26.48 -20.11
C SER A 508 -15.61 -25.75 -19.20
N GLU A 509 -15.92 -24.50 -18.83
CA GLU A 509 -15.06 -23.62 -18.03
C GLU A 509 -15.50 -23.57 -16.56
N LYS A 510 -16.31 -24.54 -16.11
CA LYS A 510 -16.88 -24.60 -14.77
C LYS A 510 -15.83 -24.36 -13.68
N GLU A 511 -14.71 -25.07 -13.72
CA GLU A 511 -13.65 -24.96 -12.70
C GLU A 511 -13.08 -23.54 -12.62
N SER A 512 -12.82 -22.89 -13.76
CA SER A 512 -12.34 -21.50 -13.76
C SER A 512 -13.37 -20.52 -13.20
N ILE A 513 -14.66 -20.78 -13.44
CA ILE A 513 -15.75 -19.97 -12.89
C ILE A 513 -15.82 -20.14 -11.36
N GLU A 514 -15.68 -21.37 -10.86
CA GLU A 514 -15.64 -21.68 -9.42
C GLU A 514 -14.42 -21.05 -8.74
N ILE A 515 -13.26 -21.03 -9.40
CA ILE A 515 -12.07 -20.33 -8.91
C ILE A 515 -12.34 -18.83 -8.79
N LEU A 516 -12.90 -18.17 -9.81
CA LEU A 516 -13.22 -16.74 -9.68
C LEU A 516 -14.22 -16.48 -8.55
N ALA A 517 -15.23 -17.33 -8.41
CA ALA A 517 -16.27 -17.15 -7.40
C ALA A 517 -15.72 -17.34 -5.97
N SER A 518 -14.89 -18.36 -5.76
CA SER A 518 -14.28 -18.66 -4.45
C SER A 518 -13.23 -17.64 -4.00
N ASN A 519 -12.68 -16.87 -4.93
CA ASN A 519 -11.82 -15.71 -4.63
C ASN A 519 -12.62 -14.39 -4.55
N GLY A 520 -13.96 -14.44 -4.52
CA GLY A 520 -14.81 -13.25 -4.38
C GLY A 520 -14.87 -12.34 -5.62
N LEU A 521 -14.23 -12.72 -6.73
CA LEU A 521 -14.11 -11.91 -7.95
C LEU A 521 -15.45 -11.81 -8.71
N VAL A 522 -16.31 -12.82 -8.55
CA VAL A 522 -17.68 -12.83 -9.09
C VAL A 522 -18.66 -13.36 -8.06
N LYS A 523 -19.82 -12.73 -7.94
CA LYS A 523 -20.95 -13.18 -7.12
C LYS A 523 -22.14 -13.27 -8.07
N GLY A 524 -22.78 -14.44 -8.18
CA GLY A 524 -23.87 -14.68 -9.13
C GLY A 524 -24.96 -13.61 -9.07
N TYR A 525 -25.74 -13.45 -10.13
CA TYR A 525 -26.72 -12.36 -10.24
C TYR A 525 -27.88 -12.54 -9.26
N GLY A 526 -28.02 -11.59 -8.33
CA GLY A 526 -29.14 -11.49 -7.41
C GLY A 526 -29.41 -12.78 -6.62
N GLU A 527 -30.67 -13.04 -6.31
CA GLU A 527 -31.07 -14.23 -5.55
C GLU A 527 -30.97 -15.53 -6.39
N THR A 528 -30.95 -15.44 -7.72
CA THR A 528 -30.89 -16.63 -8.60
C THR A 528 -29.50 -17.26 -8.65
N LYS A 529 -28.46 -16.53 -8.20
CA LYS A 529 -27.06 -16.98 -8.18
C LYS A 529 -26.55 -17.48 -9.54
N GLU A 530 -27.10 -16.97 -10.63
CA GLU A 530 -26.66 -17.31 -11.99
C GLU A 530 -25.33 -16.62 -12.32
N PHE A 531 -24.42 -17.31 -12.99
CA PHE A 531 -23.20 -16.72 -13.56
C PHE A 531 -23.41 -16.20 -14.99
N ARG A 532 -24.32 -16.82 -15.75
CA ARG A 532 -24.64 -16.54 -17.16
C ARG A 532 -23.44 -16.74 -18.09
N PRO A 533 -22.90 -17.97 -18.21
CA PRO A 533 -21.62 -18.22 -18.85
C PRO A 533 -21.54 -17.80 -20.32
N ASP A 534 -22.64 -17.95 -21.06
CA ASP A 534 -22.71 -17.63 -22.49
C ASP A 534 -22.95 -16.15 -22.80
N ARG A 535 -23.26 -15.34 -21.77
CA ARG A 535 -23.49 -13.91 -21.95
C ARG A 535 -22.16 -13.20 -22.22
N THR A 536 -22.21 -12.18 -23.08
CA THR A 536 -21.08 -11.27 -23.26
C THR A 536 -20.96 -10.31 -22.07
N ILE A 537 -19.74 -9.86 -21.81
CA ILE A 537 -19.40 -9.00 -20.67
C ILE A 537 -19.32 -7.53 -21.08
N SER A 538 -19.73 -6.61 -20.19
CA SER A 538 -19.51 -5.17 -20.39
C SER A 538 -18.11 -4.73 -19.96
N ARG A 539 -17.70 -3.53 -20.37
CA ARG A 539 -16.42 -2.92 -19.95
C ARG A 539 -16.37 -2.68 -18.44
N ALA A 540 -17.46 -2.24 -17.83
CA ALA A 540 -17.55 -2.05 -16.38
C ALA A 540 -17.44 -3.38 -15.61
N GLU A 541 -18.08 -4.44 -16.10
CA GLU A 541 -17.98 -5.76 -15.48
C GLU A 541 -16.56 -6.33 -15.57
N LEU A 542 -15.90 -6.18 -16.73
CA LEU A 542 -14.50 -6.59 -16.86
C LEU A 542 -13.58 -5.74 -15.96
N ALA A 543 -13.80 -4.43 -15.89
CA ALA A 543 -13.01 -3.55 -15.01
C ALA A 543 -13.10 -3.99 -13.55
N LYS A 544 -14.31 -4.25 -13.05
CA LYS A 544 -14.50 -4.78 -11.68
C LYS A 544 -13.74 -6.08 -11.44
N ILE A 545 -13.86 -7.05 -12.34
CA ILE A 545 -13.20 -8.37 -12.15
C ILE A 545 -11.68 -8.22 -12.14
N LEU A 546 -11.13 -7.36 -13.02
CA LEU A 546 -9.69 -7.15 -13.09
C LEU A 546 -9.14 -6.40 -11.88
N ALA A 547 -9.83 -5.35 -11.41
CA ALA A 547 -9.45 -4.64 -10.19
C ALA A 547 -9.36 -5.61 -9.00
N LEU A 548 -10.42 -6.40 -8.79
CA LEU A 548 -10.46 -7.38 -7.71
C LEU A 548 -9.42 -8.51 -7.86
N ALA A 549 -9.00 -8.86 -9.08
CA ALA A 549 -8.01 -9.91 -9.31
C ALA A 549 -6.56 -9.45 -9.07
N MET A 550 -6.35 -8.13 -8.96
CA MET A 550 -5.04 -7.54 -8.69
C MET A 550 -4.80 -7.31 -7.18
N ASP A 551 -5.86 -7.30 -6.39
CA ASP A 551 -5.84 -7.30 -4.93
C ASP A 551 -5.55 -8.71 -4.39
#